data_AF-A0A7R8YZA4-F1
#
_entry.id   AF-A0A7R8YZA4-F1
#
_cell.length_a   1.000
_cell.length_b   1.000
_cell.length_c   1.000
_cell.angle_alpha   90.00
_cell.angle_beta   90.00
_cell.angle_gamma   90.00
#
_symmetry.space_group_name_H-M   'P 1'
#
loop_
_entity.id
_entity.type
_entity.pdbx_description
1 polymer ?
#
loop_
_entity_poly.entity_id
_entity_poly.type
_entity_poly.pdbx_seq_one_letter_code
_entity_poly.pdbx_strand_id
1 'polypeptide(L)'
;MTLNPMCEGVETAQGVPLTVTGVAQCKIMKADELLGTASEQFLGKSVKEIKQTILQTLEGHLRAILGTLTVEEVYKDRDQFAALVREVAAPDVGRMGIEILSFTIKDVYDDVQYLASLGKAQTASVKRDADAGVAEANRDAGIREAECEKSAMDVKYSTDTKIEDNARMYKLQKANFDQEINTAKAESQLAYELQAAKIKQRIRNEEIQIDVVERRKQIEIEAQEILRKERELTATVRLPAESESYRVQTIAQGKQAQTIEAARAESEKIKQLGLAEAHAIKLVGKAEAERMKMKATVYKQYGDAAIMNIVLESLPKIAAEIAAPLAKTEEIVLIGGNDTTTADVNRLVGQLPPAINALTGVDLSKVFSKIPGAKA
;
A
#
# COMPACT_ATOMS: atom_id res chain seq x y z
N MET A 1 -50.60 -112.62 4.38
CA MET A 1 -50.36 -112.54 2.91
C MET A 1 -50.40 -111.09 2.50
N THR A 2 -49.54 -110.67 1.56
CA THR A 2 -49.55 -109.32 1.01
C THR A 2 -50.29 -109.30 -0.32
N LEU A 3 -51.11 -108.29 -0.53
CA LEU A 3 -51.89 -108.00 -1.73
C LEU A 3 -51.63 -106.55 -2.13
N ASN A 4 -51.58 -106.24 -3.42
CA ASN A 4 -51.32 -104.90 -3.92
C ASN A 4 -52.52 -104.45 -4.78
N PRO A 5 -53.67 -104.07 -4.17
CA PRO A 5 -54.85 -103.65 -4.91
C PRO A 5 -54.54 -102.39 -5.73
N MET A 6 -54.82 -102.45 -7.03
CA MET A 6 -54.54 -101.37 -7.97
C MET A 6 -55.84 -100.91 -8.66
N CYS A 7 -56.01 -99.60 -8.79
CA CYS A 7 -57.16 -99.01 -9.45
C CYS A 7 -56.67 -97.96 -10.44
N GLU A 8 -56.71 -98.31 -11.71
CA GLU A 8 -56.32 -97.46 -12.84
C GLU A 8 -57.51 -96.61 -13.32
N GLY A 9 -57.24 -95.36 -13.70
CA GLY A 9 -58.16 -94.50 -14.45
C GLY A 9 -59.50 -94.22 -13.75
N VAL A 10 -59.53 -94.10 -12.42
CA VAL A 10 -60.77 -93.86 -11.67
C VAL A 10 -61.03 -92.36 -11.57
N GLU A 11 -62.17 -91.90 -12.08
CA GLU A 11 -62.63 -90.51 -11.92
C GLU A 11 -62.93 -90.22 -10.44
N THR A 12 -62.26 -89.20 -9.90
CA THR A 12 -62.54 -88.64 -8.56
C THR A 12 -63.82 -87.78 -8.56
N ALA A 13 -64.26 -87.27 -7.42
CA ALA A 13 -65.45 -86.42 -7.31
C ALA A 13 -65.37 -85.11 -8.14
N GLN A 14 -64.18 -84.71 -8.60
CA GLN A 14 -63.96 -83.58 -9.52
C GLN A 14 -63.88 -83.98 -11.02
N GLY A 15 -64.04 -85.27 -11.36
CA GLY A 15 -63.89 -85.78 -12.73
C GLY A 15 -62.43 -85.89 -13.19
N VAL A 16 -61.45 -85.83 -12.28
CA VAL A 16 -60.03 -86.05 -12.60
C VAL A 16 -59.72 -87.55 -12.49
N PRO A 17 -59.24 -88.22 -13.54
CA PRO A 17 -58.85 -89.62 -13.48
C PRO A 17 -57.55 -89.77 -12.67
N LEU A 18 -57.60 -90.64 -11.66
CA LEU A 18 -56.48 -90.92 -10.76
C LEU A 18 -56.20 -92.43 -10.76
N THR A 19 -54.92 -92.79 -10.74
CA THR A 19 -54.47 -94.16 -10.57
C THR A 19 -53.82 -94.33 -9.20
N VAL A 20 -54.31 -95.30 -8.43
CA VAL A 20 -53.91 -95.54 -7.03
C VAL A 20 -53.46 -96.99 -6.85
N THR A 21 -52.30 -97.16 -6.22
CA THR A 21 -51.78 -98.47 -5.80
C THR A 21 -51.77 -98.56 -4.27
N GLY A 22 -52.58 -99.45 -3.71
CA GLY A 22 -52.55 -99.80 -2.30
C GLY A 22 -51.63 -101.00 -2.02
N VAL A 23 -51.29 -101.19 -0.75
CA VAL A 23 -50.68 -102.42 -0.21
C VAL A 23 -51.48 -102.84 1.02
N ALA A 24 -52.04 -104.05 0.97
CA ALA A 24 -52.86 -104.63 2.01
C ALA A 24 -52.19 -105.89 2.57
N GLN A 25 -52.01 -105.94 3.89
CA GLN A 25 -51.56 -107.14 4.59
C GLN A 25 -52.77 -107.84 5.21
N CYS A 26 -53.17 -108.97 4.62
CA CYS A 26 -54.35 -109.75 5.03
C CYS A 26 -53.95 -111.07 5.70
N LYS A 27 -54.76 -111.56 6.63
CA LYS A 27 -54.50 -112.78 7.41
C LYS A 27 -55.80 -113.57 7.57
N ILE A 28 -55.75 -114.90 7.51
CA ILE A 28 -56.91 -115.75 7.79
C ILE A 28 -57.15 -115.76 9.31
N MET A 29 -58.39 -115.57 9.72
CA MET A 29 -58.78 -115.49 11.13
C MET A 29 -58.69 -116.87 11.81
N LYS A 30 -58.51 -116.86 13.13
CA LYS A 30 -58.31 -118.07 13.95
C LYS A 30 -59.48 -118.41 14.88
N ALA A 31 -60.58 -117.68 14.81
CA ALA A 31 -61.79 -117.99 15.57
C ALA A 31 -62.56 -119.11 14.83
N ASP A 32 -63.00 -120.15 15.55
CA ASP A 32 -63.49 -121.39 14.93
C ASP A 32 -64.66 -121.18 13.97
N GLU A 33 -65.59 -120.27 14.30
CA GLU A 33 -66.73 -119.89 13.44
C GLU A 33 -66.27 -119.33 12.08
N LEU A 34 -65.39 -118.32 12.11
CA LEU A 34 -64.88 -117.64 10.91
C LEU A 34 -63.87 -118.49 10.15
N LEU A 35 -63.16 -119.39 10.84
CA LEU A 35 -62.29 -120.40 10.23
C LEU A 35 -63.11 -121.45 9.47
N GLY A 36 -64.31 -121.77 9.93
CA GLY A 36 -65.29 -122.57 9.18
C GLY A 36 -65.64 -121.90 7.85
N THR A 37 -66.11 -120.65 7.87
CA THR A 37 -66.48 -119.90 6.65
C THR A 37 -65.29 -119.70 5.69
N ALA A 38 -64.09 -119.41 6.22
CA ALA A 38 -62.87 -119.35 5.41
C ALA A 38 -62.54 -120.71 4.77
N SER A 39 -62.77 -121.81 5.48
CA SER A 39 -62.54 -123.16 4.96
C SER A 39 -63.53 -123.48 3.84
N GLU A 40 -64.83 -123.25 4.04
CA GLU A 40 -65.85 -123.45 3.00
C GLU A 40 -65.56 -122.62 1.73
N GLN A 41 -65.13 -121.37 1.89
CA GLN A 41 -64.88 -120.45 0.77
C GLN A 41 -63.53 -120.70 0.06
N PHE A 42 -62.54 -121.34 0.69
CA PHE A 42 -61.18 -121.46 0.12
C PHE A 42 -60.60 -122.87 0.04
N LEU A 43 -61.21 -123.89 0.66
CA LEU A 43 -60.75 -125.28 0.57
C LEU A 43 -60.80 -125.76 -0.89
N GLY A 44 -59.69 -126.34 -1.35
CA GLY A 44 -59.53 -126.80 -2.74
C GLY A 44 -59.14 -125.71 -3.76
N LYS A 45 -59.20 -124.41 -3.41
CA LYS A 45 -58.71 -123.32 -4.28
C LYS A 45 -57.20 -123.15 -4.16
N SER A 46 -56.54 -122.71 -5.23
CA SER A 46 -55.11 -122.40 -5.21
C SER A 46 -54.84 -121.08 -4.48
N VAL A 47 -53.61 -120.93 -3.95
CA VAL A 47 -53.15 -119.69 -3.31
C VAL A 47 -53.22 -118.47 -4.26
N LYS A 48 -53.21 -118.67 -5.58
CA LYS A 48 -53.37 -117.60 -6.56
C LYS A 48 -54.83 -117.13 -6.63
N GLU A 49 -55.79 -118.05 -6.69
CA GLU A 49 -57.22 -117.73 -6.73
C GLU A 49 -57.68 -117.08 -5.42
N ILE A 50 -57.24 -117.61 -4.27
CA ILE A 50 -57.50 -117.01 -2.95
C ILE A 50 -57.05 -115.55 -2.93
N LYS A 51 -55.81 -115.26 -3.36
CA LYS A 51 -55.31 -113.88 -3.47
C LYS A 51 -56.15 -113.04 -4.43
N GLN A 52 -56.54 -113.58 -5.58
CA GLN A 52 -57.27 -112.85 -6.61
C GLN A 52 -58.68 -112.45 -6.15
N THR A 53 -59.42 -113.33 -5.46
CA THR A 53 -60.76 -112.97 -4.94
C THR A 53 -60.66 -111.81 -3.94
N ILE A 54 -59.70 -111.87 -3.00
CA ILE A 54 -59.53 -110.81 -1.99
C ILE A 54 -59.05 -109.50 -2.63
N LEU A 55 -58.17 -109.59 -3.64
CA LEU A 55 -57.70 -108.44 -4.42
C LEU A 55 -58.87 -107.72 -5.09
N GLN A 56 -59.77 -108.46 -5.75
CA GLN A 56 -60.95 -107.89 -6.41
C GLN A 56 -61.92 -107.21 -5.43
N THR A 57 -62.13 -107.76 -4.23
CA THR A 57 -62.92 -107.10 -3.17
C THR A 57 -62.27 -105.78 -2.74
N LEU A 58 -60.97 -105.79 -2.45
CA LEU A 58 -60.23 -104.59 -2.03
C LEU A 58 -60.18 -103.51 -3.12
N GLU A 59 -60.02 -103.89 -4.39
CA GLU A 59 -60.09 -102.98 -5.55
C GLU A 59 -61.51 -102.44 -5.79
N GLY A 60 -62.55 -103.21 -5.45
CA GLY A 60 -63.93 -102.74 -5.45
C GLY A 60 -64.13 -101.58 -4.46
N HIS A 61 -63.76 -101.78 -3.20
CA HIS A 61 -63.87 -100.73 -2.17
C HIS A 61 -62.93 -99.54 -2.44
N LEU A 62 -61.67 -99.79 -2.85
CA LEU A 62 -60.71 -98.72 -3.17
C LEU A 62 -61.23 -97.80 -4.28
N ARG A 63 -61.79 -98.37 -5.35
CA ARG A 63 -62.43 -97.62 -6.44
C ARG A 63 -63.68 -96.86 -5.98
N ALA A 64 -64.52 -97.48 -5.14
CA ALA A 64 -65.75 -96.86 -4.64
C ALA A 64 -65.46 -95.61 -3.78
N ILE A 65 -64.49 -95.69 -2.86
CA ILE A 65 -64.13 -94.54 -2.01
C ILE A 65 -63.40 -93.47 -2.84
N LEU A 66 -62.52 -93.86 -3.77
CA LEU A 66 -61.78 -92.93 -4.64
C LEU A 66 -62.72 -92.05 -5.50
N GLY A 67 -63.87 -92.58 -5.94
CA GLY A 67 -64.90 -91.79 -6.63
C GLY A 67 -65.67 -90.80 -5.76
N THR A 68 -65.58 -90.89 -4.43
CA THR A 68 -66.28 -89.98 -3.49
C THR A 68 -65.42 -88.83 -2.97
N LEU A 69 -64.10 -88.91 -3.11
CA LEU A 69 -63.14 -87.93 -2.59
C LEU A 69 -62.60 -87.00 -3.69
N THR A 70 -62.04 -85.86 -3.28
CA THR A 70 -61.26 -84.98 -4.14
C THR A 70 -59.82 -85.44 -4.30
N VAL A 71 -59.15 -84.96 -5.35
CA VAL A 71 -57.72 -85.26 -5.62
C VAL A 71 -56.85 -84.74 -4.48
N GLU A 72 -57.19 -83.57 -3.92
CA GLU A 72 -56.45 -82.90 -2.87
C GLU A 72 -56.52 -83.64 -1.54
N GLU A 73 -57.67 -84.20 -1.17
CA GLU A 73 -57.84 -85.04 0.04
C GLU A 73 -57.03 -86.33 -0.08
N VAL A 74 -57.15 -87.05 -1.21
CA VAL A 74 -56.39 -88.29 -1.48
C VAL A 74 -54.88 -88.04 -1.52
N TYR A 75 -54.43 -86.86 -1.97
CA TYR A 75 -53.01 -86.53 -2.01
C TYR A 75 -52.42 -86.11 -0.66
N LYS A 76 -53.15 -85.28 0.10
CA LYS A 76 -52.72 -84.75 1.42
C LYS A 76 -52.82 -85.79 2.52
N ASP A 77 -54.00 -86.38 2.71
CA ASP A 77 -54.37 -87.12 3.92
C ASP A 77 -54.48 -88.64 3.63
N ARG A 78 -53.40 -89.16 3.02
CA ARG A 78 -53.28 -90.55 2.54
C ARG A 78 -53.62 -91.60 3.60
N ASP A 79 -53.26 -91.34 4.86
CA ASP A 79 -53.53 -92.26 5.98
C ASP A 79 -55.01 -92.27 6.37
N GLN A 80 -55.72 -91.13 6.26
CA GLN A 80 -57.16 -91.07 6.50
C GLN A 80 -57.93 -91.80 5.38
N PHE A 81 -57.52 -91.62 4.12
CA PHE A 81 -58.06 -92.39 3.00
C PHE A 81 -57.79 -93.90 3.14
N ALA A 82 -56.58 -94.29 3.55
CA ALA A 82 -56.24 -95.68 3.84
C ALA A 82 -57.07 -96.29 4.99
N ALA A 83 -57.34 -95.51 6.04
CA ALA A 83 -58.21 -95.91 7.15
C ALA A 83 -59.67 -96.09 6.70
N LEU A 84 -60.21 -95.19 5.89
CA LEU A 84 -61.58 -95.27 5.37
C LEU A 84 -61.78 -96.49 4.44
N VAL A 85 -60.83 -96.76 3.54
CA VAL A 85 -60.87 -97.97 2.69
C VAL A 85 -60.78 -99.25 3.54
N ARG A 86 -59.96 -99.25 4.60
CA ARG A 86 -59.90 -100.36 5.57
C ARG A 86 -61.25 -100.57 6.27
N GLU A 87 -61.87 -99.51 6.79
CA GLU A 87 -63.13 -99.57 7.54
C GLU A 87 -64.26 -100.15 6.70
N VAL A 88 -64.42 -99.68 5.45
CA VAL A 88 -65.46 -100.13 4.53
C VAL A 88 -65.21 -101.55 4.00
N ALA A 89 -63.95 -101.94 3.79
CA ALA A 89 -63.62 -103.30 3.31
C ALA A 89 -63.62 -104.37 4.42
N ALA A 90 -63.33 -104.00 5.67
CA ALA A 90 -63.23 -104.92 6.81
C ALA A 90 -64.43 -105.85 7.01
N PRO A 91 -65.71 -105.41 6.98
CA PRO A 91 -66.85 -106.31 7.16
C PRO A 91 -66.99 -107.33 6.03
N ASP A 92 -66.70 -106.93 4.79
CA ASP A 92 -66.94 -107.78 3.62
C ASP A 92 -65.85 -108.86 3.46
N VAL A 93 -64.57 -108.54 3.71
CA VAL A 93 -63.53 -109.58 3.83
C VAL A 93 -63.64 -110.38 5.13
N GLY A 94 -64.22 -109.77 6.19
CA GLY A 94 -64.54 -110.45 7.45
C GLY A 94 -65.55 -111.59 7.27
N ARG A 95 -66.57 -111.43 6.40
CA ARG A 95 -67.48 -112.53 6.00
C ARG A 95 -66.78 -113.66 5.23
N MET A 96 -65.57 -113.44 4.73
CA MET A 96 -64.72 -114.50 4.14
C MET A 96 -63.73 -115.11 5.15
N GLY A 97 -63.85 -114.75 6.44
CA GLY A 97 -62.93 -115.16 7.52
C GLY A 97 -61.53 -114.56 7.40
N ILE A 98 -61.40 -113.36 6.83
CA ILE A 98 -60.12 -112.66 6.61
C ILE A 98 -60.08 -111.35 7.38
N GLU A 99 -58.94 -111.11 8.03
CA GLU A 99 -58.58 -109.92 8.78
C GLU A 99 -57.59 -109.06 7.98
N ILE A 100 -57.88 -107.77 7.82
CA ILE A 100 -56.91 -106.78 7.33
C ILE A 100 -56.03 -106.35 8.51
N LEU A 101 -54.75 -106.75 8.51
CA LEU A 101 -53.77 -106.32 9.51
C LEU A 101 -53.40 -104.85 9.30
N SER A 102 -53.06 -104.50 8.06
CA SER A 102 -52.76 -103.12 7.64
C SER A 102 -53.17 -102.89 6.19
N PHE A 103 -53.48 -101.64 5.88
CA PHE A 103 -53.73 -101.13 4.54
C PHE A 103 -53.02 -99.78 4.45
N THR A 104 -52.18 -99.58 3.44
CA THR A 104 -51.51 -98.29 3.19
C THR A 104 -51.52 -97.98 1.70
N ILE A 105 -51.54 -96.71 1.35
CA ILE A 105 -51.34 -96.29 -0.04
C ILE A 105 -49.84 -96.28 -0.34
N LYS A 106 -49.43 -96.90 -1.45
CA LYS A 106 -48.04 -96.93 -1.92
C LYS A 106 -47.79 -95.74 -2.86
N ASP A 107 -48.53 -95.70 -3.97
CA ASP A 107 -48.39 -94.69 -5.01
C ASP A 107 -49.75 -94.12 -5.40
N VAL A 108 -49.75 -92.83 -5.75
CA VAL A 108 -50.89 -92.08 -6.31
C VAL A 108 -50.32 -91.27 -7.46
N TYR A 109 -50.85 -91.45 -8.67
CA TYR A 109 -50.44 -90.69 -9.86
C TYR A 109 -51.63 -90.37 -10.77
N ASP A 110 -51.48 -89.31 -11.55
CA ASP A 110 -52.49 -88.74 -12.41
C ASP A 110 -52.02 -88.70 -13.87
N ASP A 111 -52.83 -89.25 -14.78
CA ASP A 111 -52.47 -89.33 -16.20
C ASP A 111 -52.56 -87.98 -16.93
N VAL A 112 -53.16 -86.97 -16.29
CA VAL A 112 -53.51 -85.64 -16.87
C VAL A 112 -52.61 -84.51 -16.33
N GLN A 113 -51.61 -84.81 -15.50
CA GLN A 113 -50.61 -83.85 -14.97
C GLN A 113 -51.18 -82.67 -14.13
N TYR A 114 -52.37 -82.86 -13.57
CA TYR A 114 -53.05 -81.98 -12.62
C TYR A 114 -52.22 -81.78 -11.33
N LEU A 115 -51.72 -82.85 -10.71
CA LEU A 115 -50.96 -82.80 -9.44
C LEU A 115 -49.66 -81.99 -9.60
N ALA A 116 -48.96 -82.17 -10.72
CA ALA A 116 -47.76 -81.38 -11.03
C ALA A 116 -48.08 -79.91 -11.29
N SER A 117 -49.29 -79.60 -11.78
CA SER A 117 -49.75 -78.23 -12.03
C SER A 117 -50.14 -77.51 -10.73
N LEU A 118 -50.79 -78.21 -9.80
CA LEU A 118 -51.03 -77.75 -8.43
C LEU A 118 -49.69 -77.46 -7.70
N GLY A 119 -48.71 -78.36 -7.82
CA GLY A 119 -47.37 -78.18 -7.27
C GLY A 119 -46.63 -76.95 -7.83
N LYS A 120 -46.73 -76.69 -9.14
CA LYS A 120 -46.19 -75.47 -9.77
C LYS A 120 -46.82 -74.20 -9.20
N ALA A 121 -48.14 -74.16 -9.03
CA ALA A 121 -48.85 -73.01 -8.48
C ALA A 121 -48.43 -72.71 -7.04
N GLN A 122 -48.37 -73.73 -6.18
CA GLN A 122 -47.93 -73.57 -4.79
C GLN A 122 -46.48 -73.09 -4.71
N THR A 123 -45.58 -73.69 -5.50
CA THR A 123 -44.16 -73.29 -5.57
C THR A 123 -44.00 -71.84 -6.03
N ALA A 124 -44.81 -71.40 -7.00
CA ALA A 124 -44.80 -70.02 -7.48
C ALA A 124 -45.30 -68.99 -6.45
N SER A 125 -46.25 -69.36 -5.58
CA SER A 125 -46.63 -68.48 -4.46
C SER A 125 -45.53 -68.41 -3.43
N VAL A 126 -45.08 -69.55 -2.87
CA VAL A 126 -44.03 -69.58 -1.84
C VAL A 126 -42.77 -68.84 -2.31
N LYS A 127 -42.40 -68.95 -3.60
CA LYS A 127 -41.31 -68.17 -4.16
C LYS A 127 -41.59 -66.66 -4.19
N ARG A 128 -42.76 -66.23 -4.68
CA ARG A 128 -43.16 -64.80 -4.68
C ARG A 128 -43.11 -64.21 -3.27
N ASP A 129 -43.62 -64.95 -2.30
CA ASP A 129 -43.75 -64.50 -0.92
C ASP A 129 -42.36 -64.41 -0.24
N ALA A 130 -41.44 -65.32 -0.58
CA ALA A 130 -40.03 -65.24 -0.20
C ALA A 130 -39.26 -64.10 -0.90
N ASP A 131 -39.44 -63.92 -2.22
CA ASP A 131 -38.82 -62.85 -3.00
C ASP A 131 -39.28 -61.46 -2.48
N ALA A 132 -40.54 -61.34 -2.05
CA ALA A 132 -41.09 -60.14 -1.41
C ALA A 132 -40.45 -59.89 -0.03
N GLY A 133 -40.37 -60.90 0.84
CA GLY A 133 -39.73 -60.77 2.16
C GLY A 133 -38.25 -60.37 2.07
N VAL A 134 -37.52 -60.88 1.07
CA VAL A 134 -36.14 -60.46 0.79
C VAL A 134 -36.08 -59.00 0.31
N ALA A 135 -37.02 -58.56 -0.53
CA ALA A 135 -37.08 -57.17 -0.99
C ALA A 135 -37.40 -56.17 0.13
N GLU A 136 -38.24 -56.56 1.10
CA GLU A 136 -38.54 -55.74 2.28
C GLU A 136 -37.36 -55.70 3.25
N ALA A 137 -36.75 -56.85 3.57
CA ALA A 137 -35.56 -56.92 4.43
C ALA A 137 -34.39 -56.08 3.88
N ASN A 138 -34.16 -56.12 2.57
CA ASN A 138 -33.13 -55.28 1.91
C ASN A 138 -33.47 -53.78 1.95
N ARG A 139 -34.75 -53.41 1.83
CA ARG A 139 -35.20 -52.02 1.95
C ARG A 139 -34.96 -51.48 3.36
N ASP A 140 -35.37 -52.24 4.37
CA ASP A 140 -35.22 -51.87 5.77
C ASP A 140 -33.76 -51.84 6.22
N ALA A 141 -32.91 -52.71 5.66
CA ALA A 141 -31.46 -52.64 5.84
C ALA A 141 -30.90 -51.33 5.26
N GLY A 142 -31.20 -51.02 3.99
CA GLY A 142 -30.70 -49.82 3.30
C GLY A 142 -31.18 -48.50 3.91
N ILE A 143 -32.44 -48.43 4.39
CA ILE A 143 -32.94 -47.26 5.13
C ILE A 143 -32.12 -47.05 6.41
N ARG A 144 -31.94 -48.11 7.20
CA ARG A 144 -31.22 -48.05 8.48
C ARG A 144 -29.73 -47.78 8.29
N GLU A 145 -29.12 -48.28 7.21
CA GLU A 145 -27.75 -47.96 6.81
C GLU A 145 -27.61 -46.47 6.45
N ALA A 146 -28.52 -45.93 5.63
CA ALA A 146 -28.51 -44.51 5.25
C ALA A 146 -28.78 -43.56 6.44
N GLU A 147 -29.65 -43.94 7.38
CA GLU A 147 -29.87 -43.17 8.62
C GLU A 147 -28.62 -43.18 9.52
N CYS A 148 -28.00 -44.35 9.70
CA CYS A 148 -26.73 -44.49 10.42
C CYS A 148 -25.61 -43.66 9.75
N GLU A 149 -25.42 -43.78 8.44
CA GLU A 149 -24.38 -43.05 7.70
C GLU A 149 -24.60 -41.54 7.80
N LYS A 150 -25.84 -41.06 7.60
CA LYS A 150 -26.18 -39.65 7.78
C LYS A 150 -25.85 -39.17 9.19
N SER A 151 -26.25 -39.90 10.23
CA SER A 151 -25.94 -39.51 11.62
C SER A 151 -24.43 -39.47 11.89
N ALA A 152 -23.66 -40.38 11.30
CA ALA A 152 -22.21 -40.40 11.39
C ALA A 152 -21.57 -39.21 10.65
N MET A 153 -22.09 -38.83 9.48
CA MET A 153 -21.68 -37.62 8.76
C MET A 153 -22.03 -36.34 9.56
N ASP A 154 -23.23 -36.22 10.12
CA ASP A 154 -23.65 -35.07 10.94
C ASP A 154 -22.74 -34.89 12.18
N VAL A 155 -22.41 -35.99 12.87
CA VAL A 155 -21.46 -35.99 13.99
C VAL A 155 -20.04 -35.62 13.51
N LYS A 156 -19.60 -36.14 12.37
CA LYS A 156 -18.30 -35.81 11.78
C LYS A 156 -18.21 -34.33 11.42
N TYR A 157 -19.16 -33.78 10.64
CA TYR A 157 -19.20 -32.37 10.30
C TYR A 157 -19.25 -31.47 11.54
N SER A 158 -20.05 -31.84 12.56
CA SER A 158 -20.06 -31.12 13.85
C SER A 158 -18.70 -31.15 14.56
N THR A 159 -17.90 -32.20 14.38
CA THR A 159 -16.57 -32.35 14.96
C THR A 159 -15.52 -31.58 14.16
N ASP A 160 -15.53 -31.72 12.83
CA ASP A 160 -14.64 -31.01 11.91
C ASP A 160 -14.83 -29.48 12.01
N THR A 161 -16.07 -28.98 12.13
CA THR A 161 -16.35 -27.56 12.42
C THR A 161 -15.73 -27.10 13.73
N LYS A 162 -15.87 -27.89 14.81
CA LYS A 162 -15.24 -27.57 16.11
C LYS A 162 -13.72 -27.58 16.04
N ILE A 163 -13.12 -28.46 15.23
CA ILE A 163 -11.67 -28.52 15.03
C ILE A 163 -11.19 -27.25 14.33
N GLU A 164 -11.84 -26.83 13.24
CA GLU A 164 -11.46 -25.59 12.53
C GLU A 164 -11.74 -24.32 13.33
N ASP A 165 -12.83 -24.24 14.10
CA ASP A 165 -13.07 -23.10 15.01
C ASP A 165 -11.99 -23.02 16.10
N ASN A 166 -11.59 -24.15 16.71
CA ASN A 166 -10.48 -24.16 17.67
C ASN A 166 -9.15 -23.78 17.00
N ALA A 167 -8.87 -24.29 15.79
CA ALA A 167 -7.68 -23.93 15.03
C ALA A 167 -7.66 -22.44 14.64
N ARG A 168 -8.81 -21.86 14.31
CA ARG A 168 -9.00 -20.44 14.03
C ARG A 168 -8.78 -19.58 15.28
N MET A 169 -9.35 -19.97 16.42
CA MET A 169 -9.17 -19.28 17.70
C MET A 169 -7.71 -19.32 18.16
N TYR A 170 -7.04 -20.47 18.02
CA TYR A 170 -5.60 -20.58 18.29
C TYR A 170 -4.75 -19.69 17.35
N LYS A 171 -5.05 -19.67 16.04
CA LYS A 171 -4.38 -18.77 15.07
C LYS A 171 -4.59 -17.29 15.43
N LEU A 172 -5.80 -16.90 15.87
CA LEU A 172 -6.11 -15.53 16.30
C LEU A 172 -5.38 -15.15 17.60
N GLN A 173 -5.41 -16.01 18.62
CA GLN A 173 -4.65 -15.78 19.86
C GLN A 173 -3.15 -15.65 19.58
N LYS A 174 -2.59 -16.55 18.75
CA LYS A 174 -1.19 -16.44 18.34
C LYS A 174 -0.91 -15.13 17.62
N ALA A 175 -1.74 -14.72 16.65
CA ALA A 175 -1.55 -13.45 15.94
C ALA A 175 -1.59 -12.24 16.88
N ASN A 176 -2.47 -12.25 17.89
CA ASN A 176 -2.51 -11.20 18.92
C ASN A 176 -1.23 -11.18 19.77
N PHE A 177 -0.74 -12.34 20.25
CA PHE A 177 0.51 -12.42 21.00
C PHE A 177 1.74 -12.04 20.15
N ASP A 178 1.79 -12.48 18.88
CA ASP A 178 2.82 -12.06 17.93
C ASP A 178 2.77 -10.54 17.70
N GLN A 179 1.58 -9.92 17.67
CA GLN A 179 1.42 -8.46 17.59
C GLN A 179 1.93 -7.77 18.88
N GLU A 180 1.55 -8.24 20.06
CA GLU A 180 2.02 -7.70 21.36
C GLU A 180 3.55 -7.80 21.50
N ILE A 181 4.13 -8.94 21.15
CA ILE A 181 5.58 -9.18 21.15
C ILE A 181 6.27 -8.24 20.16
N ASN A 182 5.72 -8.06 18.95
CA ASN A 182 6.31 -7.16 17.96
C ASN A 182 6.19 -5.68 18.36
N THR A 183 5.08 -5.24 18.97
CA THR A 183 4.96 -3.87 19.50
C THR A 183 5.93 -3.62 20.65
N ALA A 184 6.00 -4.51 21.64
CA ALA A 184 6.94 -4.38 22.76
C ALA A 184 8.41 -4.42 22.29
N LYS A 185 8.73 -5.22 21.27
CA LYS A 185 10.05 -5.25 20.65
C LYS A 185 10.37 -3.98 19.87
N ALA A 186 9.39 -3.41 19.14
CA ALA A 186 9.55 -2.14 18.44
C ALA A 186 9.74 -0.98 19.43
N GLU A 187 8.97 -0.92 20.51
CA GLU A 187 9.15 0.06 21.60
C GLU A 187 10.54 -0.08 22.25
N SER A 188 10.98 -1.30 22.56
CA SER A 188 12.31 -1.57 23.12
C SER A 188 13.44 -1.12 22.17
N GLN A 189 13.30 -1.37 20.86
CA GLN A 189 14.29 -0.93 19.87
C GLN A 189 14.27 0.59 19.67
N LEU A 190 13.09 1.22 19.60
CA LEU A 190 12.95 2.68 19.55
C LEU A 190 13.53 3.33 20.81
N ALA A 191 13.34 2.74 21.99
CA ALA A 191 13.94 3.21 23.23
C ALA A 191 15.47 3.08 23.21
N TYR A 192 16.02 1.98 22.67
CA TYR A 192 17.45 1.79 22.51
C TYR A 192 18.06 2.80 21.51
N GLU A 193 17.43 3.00 20.35
CA GLU A 193 17.84 3.98 19.35
C GLU A 193 17.75 5.43 19.87
N LEU A 194 16.69 5.76 20.64
CA LEU A 194 16.54 7.04 21.32
C LEU A 194 17.62 7.27 22.39
N GLN A 195 17.99 6.24 23.16
CA GLN A 195 19.10 6.35 24.12
C GLN A 195 20.45 6.49 23.40
N ALA A 196 20.69 5.75 22.33
CA ALA A 196 21.88 5.90 21.50
C ALA A 196 21.97 7.30 20.88
N ALA A 197 20.84 7.88 20.43
CA ALA A 197 20.77 9.25 19.94
C ALA A 197 21.06 10.28 21.05
N LYS A 198 20.47 10.14 22.23
CA LYS A 198 20.76 11.01 23.41
C LYS A 198 22.22 10.93 23.83
N ILE A 199 22.81 9.74 23.84
CA ILE A 199 24.23 9.52 24.15
C ILE A 199 25.11 10.19 23.10
N LYS A 200 24.84 10.01 21.80
CA LYS A 200 25.55 10.70 20.71
C LYS A 200 25.42 12.24 20.80
N GLN A 201 24.24 12.76 21.14
CA GLN A 201 24.04 14.20 21.35
C GLN A 201 24.87 14.71 22.54
N ARG A 202 24.91 13.97 23.66
CA ARG A 202 25.73 14.32 24.82
C ARG A 202 27.22 14.27 24.49
N ILE A 203 27.69 13.24 23.77
CA ILE A 203 29.08 13.14 23.30
C ILE A 203 29.42 14.35 22.42
N ARG A 204 28.57 14.69 21.43
CA ARG A 204 28.77 15.88 20.58
C ARG A 204 28.81 17.19 21.35
N ASN A 205 27.98 17.35 22.38
CA ASN A 205 28.02 18.54 23.24
C ASN A 205 29.33 18.61 24.05
N GLU A 206 29.92 17.48 24.42
CA GLU A 206 31.22 17.41 25.08
C GLU A 206 32.37 17.66 24.10
N GLU A 207 32.33 17.08 22.89
CA GLU A 207 33.25 17.35 21.78
C GLU A 207 33.31 18.85 21.44
N ILE A 208 32.15 19.52 21.38
CA ILE A 208 32.06 20.97 21.15
C ILE A 208 32.61 21.76 22.34
N GLN A 209 32.44 21.31 23.59
CA GLN A 209 33.10 21.95 24.73
C GLN A 209 34.63 21.79 24.68
N ILE A 210 35.14 20.65 24.22
CA ILE A 210 36.57 20.41 24.02
C ILE A 210 37.12 21.35 22.93
N ASP A 211 36.52 21.42 21.74
CA ASP A 211 36.93 22.38 20.69
C ASP A 211 36.83 23.82 21.19
N VAL A 212 35.77 24.22 21.91
CA VAL A 212 35.68 25.57 22.50
C VAL A 212 36.81 25.84 23.51
N VAL A 213 37.27 24.85 24.28
CA VAL A 213 38.41 24.99 25.20
C VAL A 213 39.75 25.03 24.44
N GLU A 214 39.93 24.20 23.41
CA GLU A 214 41.12 24.22 22.56
C GLU A 214 41.23 25.53 21.78
N ARG A 215 40.14 26.01 21.18
CA ARG A 215 40.06 27.32 20.51
C ARG A 215 40.30 28.48 21.46
N ARG A 216 39.78 28.43 22.69
CA ARG A 216 40.08 29.45 23.71
C ARG A 216 41.57 29.47 24.06
N LYS A 217 42.20 28.30 24.26
CA LYS A 217 43.66 28.20 24.49
C LYS A 217 44.47 28.64 23.28
N GLN A 218 44.02 28.34 22.06
CA GLN A 218 44.66 28.82 20.83
C GLN A 218 44.61 30.35 20.76
N ILE A 219 43.44 30.97 20.97
CA ILE A 219 43.28 32.42 21.02
C ILE A 219 44.11 33.05 22.16
N GLU A 220 44.23 32.37 23.30
CA GLU A 220 45.08 32.82 24.42
C GLU A 220 46.57 32.79 24.05
N ILE A 221 47.05 31.73 23.40
CA ILE A 221 48.41 31.62 22.88
C ILE A 221 48.67 32.68 21.80
N GLU A 222 47.77 32.82 20.83
CA GLU A 222 47.86 33.83 19.77
C GLU A 222 47.85 35.26 20.35
N ALA A 223 47.07 35.54 21.40
CA ALA A 223 47.09 36.82 22.11
C ALA A 223 48.41 37.06 22.86
N GLN A 224 49.01 36.03 23.48
CA GLN A 224 50.34 36.13 24.11
C GLN A 224 51.44 36.34 23.06
N GLU A 225 51.36 35.69 21.89
CA GLU A 225 52.26 35.93 20.77
C GLU A 225 52.10 37.34 20.19
N ILE A 226 50.86 37.85 20.04
CA ILE A 226 50.61 39.23 19.63
C ILE A 226 51.21 40.22 20.64
N LEU A 227 51.02 40.02 21.95
CA LEU A 227 51.61 40.87 22.99
C LEU A 227 53.14 40.84 22.99
N ARG A 228 53.75 39.66 22.74
CA ARG A 228 55.20 39.54 22.57
C ARG A 228 55.67 40.31 21.33
N LYS A 229 55.00 40.11 20.20
CA LYS A 229 55.32 40.72 18.90
C LYS A 229 55.09 42.23 18.89
N GLU A 230 54.10 42.73 19.63
CA GLU A 230 53.86 44.15 19.87
C GLU A 230 55.00 44.77 20.69
N ARG A 231 55.50 44.09 21.72
CA ARG A 231 56.69 44.53 22.48
C ARG A 231 57.95 44.54 21.61
N GLU A 232 58.16 43.51 20.81
CA GLU A 232 59.27 43.42 19.85
C GLU A 232 59.18 44.53 18.79
N LEU A 233 58.01 44.79 18.21
CA LEU A 233 57.76 45.90 17.28
C LEU A 233 57.91 47.28 17.94
N THR A 234 57.50 47.42 19.20
CA THR A 234 57.64 48.68 19.95
C THR A 234 59.11 49.01 20.20
N ALA A 235 59.91 48.03 20.62
CA ALA A 235 61.35 48.19 20.81
C ALA A 235 62.11 48.39 19.49
N THR A 236 61.73 47.68 18.42
CA THR A 236 62.50 47.64 17.16
C THR A 236 62.09 48.74 16.16
N VAL A 237 60.82 49.16 16.15
CA VAL A 237 60.29 50.10 15.15
C VAL A 237 59.83 51.42 15.77
N ARG A 238 59.00 51.39 16.83
CA ARG A 238 58.55 52.66 17.46
C ARG A 238 59.70 53.40 18.12
N LEU A 239 60.49 52.77 18.98
CA LEU A 239 61.51 53.49 19.75
C LEU A 239 62.56 54.18 18.85
N PRO A 240 63.06 53.58 17.74
CA PRO A 240 63.89 54.29 16.77
C PRO A 240 63.12 55.36 15.98
N ALA A 241 61.88 55.10 15.55
CA ALA A 241 61.09 56.07 14.77
C ALA A 241 60.67 57.30 15.60
N GLU A 242 60.40 57.14 16.89
CA GLU A 242 60.14 58.24 17.83
C GLU A 242 61.41 59.06 18.09
N SER A 243 62.57 58.39 18.22
CA SER A 243 63.88 59.06 18.32
C SER A 243 64.23 59.84 17.04
N GLU A 244 63.99 59.27 15.86
CA GLU A 244 64.15 59.93 14.56
C GLU A 244 63.18 61.11 14.40
N SER A 245 61.89 60.92 14.73
CA SER A 245 60.87 61.96 14.66
C SER A 245 61.20 63.13 15.59
N TYR A 246 61.59 62.86 16.83
CA TYR A 246 62.02 63.87 17.79
C TYR A 246 63.28 64.61 17.32
N ARG A 247 64.26 63.90 16.74
CA ARG A 247 65.45 64.51 16.12
C ARG A 247 65.08 65.43 14.96
N VAL A 248 64.19 65.00 14.06
CA VAL A 248 63.70 65.81 12.92
C VAL A 248 62.91 67.02 13.40
N GLN A 249 62.03 66.85 14.40
CA GLN A 249 61.24 67.94 14.98
C GLN A 249 62.13 68.97 15.68
N THR A 250 63.15 68.55 16.43
CA THR A 250 64.13 69.44 17.07
C THR A 250 64.90 70.25 16.03
N ILE A 251 65.35 69.61 14.93
CA ILE A 251 66.03 70.29 13.81
C ILE A 251 65.08 71.27 13.09
N ALA A 252 63.81 70.90 12.91
CA ALA A 252 62.81 71.74 12.27
C ALA A 252 62.45 72.98 13.13
N GLN A 253 62.31 72.80 14.44
CA GLN A 253 62.11 73.90 15.40
C GLN A 253 63.32 74.83 15.44
N GLY A 254 64.55 74.29 15.43
CA GLY A 254 65.77 75.10 15.33
C GLY A 254 65.81 75.95 14.05
N LYS A 255 65.43 75.36 12.90
CA LYS A 255 65.31 76.10 11.63
C LYS A 255 64.20 77.16 11.66
N GLN A 256 63.04 76.87 12.24
CA GLN A 256 61.97 77.86 12.39
C GLN A 256 62.38 79.03 13.30
N ALA A 257 63.04 78.76 14.42
CA ALA A 257 63.57 79.81 15.29
C ALA A 257 64.59 80.69 14.54
N GLN A 258 65.49 80.08 13.76
CA GLN A 258 66.47 80.80 12.94
C GLN A 258 65.80 81.68 11.87
N THR A 259 64.75 81.21 11.18
CA THR A 259 64.05 82.04 10.18
C THR A 259 63.19 83.14 10.80
N ILE A 260 62.61 82.91 11.98
CA ILE A 260 61.83 83.94 12.70
C ILE A 260 62.73 85.06 13.21
N GLU A 261 63.89 84.75 13.79
CA GLU A 261 64.84 85.78 14.22
C GLU A 261 65.50 86.51 13.04
N ALA A 262 65.80 85.83 11.93
CA ALA A 262 66.24 86.50 10.71
C ALA A 262 65.19 87.48 10.17
N ALA A 263 63.91 87.08 10.14
CA ALA A 263 62.80 87.95 9.73
C ALA A 263 62.57 89.13 10.69
N ARG A 264 62.77 88.94 12.00
CA ARG A 264 62.76 90.03 12.99
C ARG A 264 63.88 91.03 12.73
N ALA A 265 65.12 90.55 12.56
CA ALA A 265 66.28 91.41 12.31
C ALA A 265 66.12 92.24 11.02
N GLU A 266 65.60 91.66 9.94
CA GLU A 266 65.30 92.38 8.69
C GLU A 266 64.18 93.43 8.90
N SER A 267 63.12 93.07 9.62
CA SER A 267 62.01 93.99 9.94
C SER A 267 62.47 95.18 10.80
N GLU A 268 63.31 94.93 11.81
CA GLU A 268 63.82 95.95 12.71
C GLU A 268 64.82 96.89 12.02
N LYS A 269 65.67 96.36 11.13
CA LYS A 269 66.54 97.11 10.21
C LYS A 269 65.73 98.04 9.28
N ILE A 270 64.66 97.55 8.66
CA ILE A 270 63.76 98.37 7.82
C ILE A 270 63.09 99.47 8.66
N LYS A 271 62.66 99.15 9.89
CA LYS A 271 62.02 100.10 10.81
C LYS A 271 62.96 101.23 11.24
N GLN A 272 64.24 100.94 11.47
CA GLN A 272 65.26 101.96 11.78
C GLN A 272 65.58 102.83 10.55
N LEU A 273 65.66 102.25 9.35
CA LEU A 273 65.82 103.00 8.10
C LEU A 273 64.67 104.00 7.88
N GLY A 274 63.42 103.55 7.98
CA GLY A 274 62.25 104.42 7.83
C GLY A 274 62.17 105.54 8.88
N LEU A 275 62.64 105.29 10.10
CA LEU A 275 62.76 106.33 11.14
C LEU A 275 63.84 107.38 10.79
N ALA A 276 64.97 106.96 10.23
CA ALA A 276 66.04 107.86 9.78
C ALA A 276 65.60 108.73 8.59
N GLU A 277 64.93 108.14 7.58
CA GLU A 277 64.38 108.85 6.43
C GLU A 277 63.30 109.86 6.84
N ALA A 278 62.38 109.47 7.73
CA ALA A 278 61.37 110.37 8.29
C ALA A 278 62.00 111.54 9.07
N HIS A 279 63.11 111.32 9.79
CA HIS A 279 63.86 112.39 10.44
C HIS A 279 64.56 113.33 9.44
N ALA A 280 65.13 112.80 8.36
CA ALA A 280 65.75 113.61 7.31
C ALA A 280 64.74 114.52 6.61
N ILE A 281 63.60 113.97 6.17
CA ILE A 281 62.51 114.73 5.53
C ILE A 281 61.97 115.83 6.47
N LYS A 282 61.81 115.52 7.77
CA LYS A 282 61.34 116.47 8.79
C LYS A 282 62.32 117.63 9.05
N LEU A 283 63.63 117.43 8.83
CA LEU A 283 64.63 118.49 8.89
C LEU A 283 64.61 119.36 7.63
N VAL A 284 64.53 118.77 6.44
CA VAL A 284 64.42 119.51 5.16
C VAL A 284 63.17 120.38 5.14
N GLY A 285 62.00 119.83 5.50
CA GLY A 285 60.74 120.58 5.55
C GLY A 285 60.75 121.73 6.57
N LYS A 286 61.51 121.63 7.66
CA LYS A 286 61.73 122.74 8.60
C LYS A 286 62.55 123.87 7.96
N ALA A 287 63.70 123.54 7.36
CA ALA A 287 64.56 124.54 6.72
C ALA A 287 63.83 125.26 5.57
N GLU A 288 63.00 124.55 4.82
CA GLU A 288 62.23 125.14 3.72
C GLU A 288 61.09 126.05 4.21
N ALA A 289 60.41 125.68 5.31
CA ALA A 289 59.42 126.55 5.96
C ALA A 289 60.05 127.83 6.55
N GLU A 290 61.25 127.75 7.10
CA GLU A 290 62.01 128.92 7.56
C GLU A 290 62.45 129.81 6.38
N ARG A 291 62.89 129.22 5.27
CA ARG A 291 63.22 129.95 4.04
C ARG A 291 62.00 130.65 3.43
N MET A 292 60.81 130.04 3.48
CA MET A 292 59.55 130.69 3.07
C MET A 292 59.16 131.84 4.00
N LYS A 293 59.27 131.68 5.33
CA LYS A 293 59.05 132.79 6.28
C LYS A 293 59.98 133.97 5.99
N MET A 294 61.26 133.69 5.75
CA MET A 294 62.27 134.73 5.50
C MET A 294 61.98 135.50 4.19
N LYS A 295 61.54 134.82 3.13
CA LYS A 295 61.00 135.49 1.93
C LYS A 295 59.78 136.36 2.26
N ALA A 296 58.81 135.82 3.00
CA ALA A 296 57.58 136.54 3.34
C ALA A 296 57.83 137.82 4.19
N THR A 297 58.88 137.85 5.02
CA THR A 297 59.29 139.07 5.73
C THR A 297 59.91 140.12 4.81
N VAL A 298 60.69 139.73 3.80
CA VAL A 298 61.26 140.68 2.82
C VAL A 298 60.16 141.31 1.97
N TYR A 299 59.21 140.52 1.47
CA TYR A 299 58.07 141.04 0.69
C TYR A 299 57.17 142.01 1.47
N LYS A 300 57.24 142.04 2.82
CA LYS A 300 56.44 142.93 3.67
C LYS A 300 57.00 144.33 3.87
N GLN A 301 58.22 144.63 3.42
CA GLN A 301 58.87 145.94 3.64
C GLN A 301 59.06 146.79 2.36
N TYR A 302 58.75 146.26 1.18
CA TYR A 302 58.82 147.00 -0.09
C TYR A 302 57.44 147.44 -0.57
N GLY A 303 57.02 148.64 -0.14
CA GLY A 303 55.76 149.27 -0.56
C GLY A 303 55.78 149.78 -2.00
N ASP A 304 54.60 149.81 -2.61
CA ASP A 304 54.15 150.42 -3.88
C ASP A 304 54.92 150.14 -5.18
N ALA A 305 56.25 150.06 -5.19
CA ALA A 305 57.04 149.80 -6.41
C ALA A 305 56.90 148.36 -6.94
N ALA A 306 56.64 147.38 -6.06
CA ALA A 306 56.62 145.96 -6.43
C ALA A 306 55.41 145.56 -7.29
N ILE A 307 54.28 146.25 -7.16
CA ILE A 307 53.04 145.94 -7.90
C ILE A 307 53.26 146.14 -9.40
N MET A 308 53.92 147.23 -9.79
CA MET A 308 54.27 147.53 -11.19
C MET A 308 55.10 146.41 -11.82
N ASN A 309 56.09 145.88 -11.09
CA ASN A 309 57.00 144.86 -11.62
C ASN A 309 56.33 143.48 -11.75
N ILE A 310 55.43 143.13 -10.82
CA ILE A 310 54.63 141.88 -10.92
C ILE A 310 53.66 141.93 -12.11
N VAL A 311 53.09 143.11 -12.43
CA VAL A 311 52.29 143.29 -13.66
C VAL A 311 53.17 143.11 -14.91
N LEU A 312 54.38 143.66 -14.93
CA LEU A 312 55.33 143.48 -16.04
C LEU A 312 55.80 142.02 -16.24
N GLU A 313 56.06 141.26 -15.16
CA GLU A 313 56.41 139.82 -15.27
C GLU A 313 55.23 138.90 -15.61
N SER A 314 53.98 139.32 -15.40
CA SER A 314 52.79 138.50 -15.65
C SER A 314 52.16 138.71 -17.03
N LEU A 315 52.35 139.88 -17.65
CA LEU A 315 51.91 140.18 -19.02
C LEU A 315 52.31 139.10 -20.07
N PRO A 316 53.56 138.56 -20.10
CA PRO A 316 53.95 137.51 -21.05
C PRO A 316 53.13 136.22 -20.91
N LYS A 317 52.68 135.88 -19.69
CA LYS A 317 51.92 134.65 -19.42
C LYS A 317 50.46 134.77 -19.84
N ILE A 318 49.86 135.94 -19.63
CA ILE A 318 48.50 136.25 -20.12
C ILE A 318 48.49 136.29 -21.65
N ALA A 319 49.52 136.86 -22.29
CA ALA A 319 49.66 136.84 -23.75
C ALA A 319 49.79 135.40 -24.31
N ALA A 320 50.52 134.52 -23.62
CA ALA A 320 50.67 133.11 -24.03
C ALA A 320 49.35 132.31 -23.95
N GLU A 321 48.58 132.46 -22.87
CA GLU A 321 47.27 131.81 -22.73
C GLU A 321 46.25 132.34 -23.74
N ILE A 322 46.18 133.66 -23.99
CA ILE A 322 45.22 134.23 -24.95
C ILE A 322 45.56 133.83 -26.40
N ALA A 323 46.84 133.55 -26.72
CA ALA A 323 47.25 133.07 -28.04
C ALA A 323 46.98 131.57 -28.27
N ALA A 324 46.95 130.75 -27.21
CA ALA A 324 46.87 129.29 -27.33
C ALA A 324 45.61 128.75 -28.04
N PRO A 325 44.41 129.33 -27.90
CA PRO A 325 43.21 128.89 -28.63
C PRO A 325 43.24 129.23 -30.13
N LEU A 326 43.89 130.32 -30.53
CA LEU A 326 43.90 130.81 -31.91
C LEU A 326 45.01 130.16 -32.77
N ALA A 327 46.10 129.69 -32.16
CA ALA A 327 47.18 129.01 -32.86
C ALA A 327 46.85 127.55 -33.29
N LYS A 328 45.59 127.11 -33.17
CA LYS A 328 45.15 125.72 -33.42
C LYS A 328 43.87 125.56 -34.24
N THR A 329 43.40 126.62 -34.89
CA THR A 329 42.29 126.54 -35.86
C THR A 329 42.82 126.58 -37.30
N GLU A 330 42.68 125.48 -38.06
CA GLU A 330 42.36 125.47 -39.51
C GLU A 330 42.30 124.04 -40.11
N GLU A 331 41.23 123.30 -39.83
CA GLU A 331 40.68 122.28 -40.76
C GLU A 331 39.17 122.10 -40.49
N ILE A 332 38.32 122.19 -41.52
CA ILE A 332 36.84 122.12 -41.40
C ILE A 332 36.20 121.43 -42.62
N VAL A 333 35.79 120.16 -42.47
CA VAL A 333 34.86 119.36 -43.33
C VAL A 333 34.21 118.29 -42.43
N LEU A 334 32.89 118.10 -42.20
CA LEU A 334 31.58 118.57 -42.75
C LEU A 334 30.96 117.64 -43.84
N ILE A 335 29.63 117.40 -43.76
CA ILE A 335 28.80 116.35 -44.44
C ILE A 335 29.05 114.95 -43.84
N GLY A 336 28.08 114.10 -43.49
CA GLY A 336 26.60 114.10 -43.43
C GLY A 336 26.18 112.66 -42.99
N GLY A 337 24.95 112.28 -42.60
CA GLY A 337 23.62 112.88 -42.55
C GLY A 337 22.56 111.75 -42.64
N ASN A 338 21.45 111.85 -41.89
CA ASN A 338 20.22 111.03 -41.95
C ASN A 338 20.18 109.57 -41.42
N ASP A 339 19.42 109.42 -40.34
CA ASP A 339 18.17 108.63 -40.18
C ASP A 339 18.08 107.08 -40.20
N THR A 340 17.48 106.61 -39.09
CA THR A 340 16.43 105.57 -38.94
C THR A 340 16.62 104.14 -39.46
N THR A 341 16.36 103.19 -38.54
CA THR A 341 15.66 101.88 -38.74
C THR A 341 16.23 100.89 -39.76
N THR A 342 16.15 99.57 -39.64
CA THR A 342 15.70 98.57 -38.65
C THR A 342 15.74 97.27 -39.45
N ALA A 343 16.34 96.19 -38.93
CA ALA A 343 16.45 94.90 -39.63
C ALA A 343 17.33 94.97 -40.92
N ASP A 344 18.09 93.94 -41.30
CA ASP A 344 17.70 92.54 -41.29
C ASP A 344 18.76 91.55 -40.78
N VAL A 345 18.24 90.42 -40.29
CA VAL A 345 18.72 89.02 -40.49
C VAL A 345 20.25 88.84 -40.63
N ASN A 346 20.92 88.22 -39.65
CA ASN A 346 20.64 86.84 -39.23
C ASN A 346 20.68 86.63 -37.71
N ARG A 347 19.58 86.15 -37.12
CA ARG A 347 19.51 85.70 -35.72
C ARG A 347 18.38 84.69 -35.51
N LEU A 348 18.73 83.48 -35.08
CA LEU A 348 18.01 82.53 -34.19
C LEU A 348 19.01 81.37 -33.98
N VAL A 349 19.52 81.08 -32.76
CA VAL A 349 18.89 80.25 -31.72
C VAL A 349 18.52 78.85 -32.28
N GLY A 350 19.06 77.71 -31.81
CA GLY A 350 20.02 77.47 -30.73
C GLY A 350 19.45 76.54 -29.65
N GLN A 351 19.77 75.24 -29.70
CA GLN A 351 19.34 74.20 -28.74
C GLN A 351 20.32 73.01 -28.71
N LEU A 352 20.27 72.23 -27.63
CA LEU A 352 21.05 71.01 -27.32
C LEU A 352 20.26 69.73 -27.70
N PRO A 353 20.81 68.50 -27.55
CA PRO A 353 22.17 67.99 -27.76
C PRO A 353 22.15 66.90 -28.87
N PRO A 354 23.04 65.88 -28.86
CA PRO A 354 22.57 64.60 -28.31
C PRO A 354 23.64 63.76 -27.57
N ALA A 355 23.17 62.96 -26.62
CA ALA A 355 23.80 61.70 -26.24
C ALA A 355 22.83 60.56 -26.58
N ILE A 356 23.34 59.39 -27.01
CA ILE A 356 22.78 58.01 -26.84
C ILE A 356 23.49 57.03 -27.79
N ASN A 357 23.81 55.83 -27.28
CA ASN A 357 24.30 54.71 -28.07
C ASN A 357 23.17 54.11 -28.93
N ALA A 358 23.13 54.42 -30.24
CA ALA A 358 22.10 53.85 -31.14
C ALA A 358 22.50 53.66 -32.62
N LEU A 359 23.55 54.32 -33.13
CA LEU A 359 23.72 54.54 -34.58
C LEU A 359 25.16 54.30 -35.10
N THR A 360 25.69 53.09 -34.92
CA THR A 360 26.56 52.34 -35.86
C THR A 360 27.07 51.04 -35.22
N GLY A 361 27.27 49.98 -36.01
CA GLY A 361 28.33 48.98 -35.72
C GLY A 361 27.95 47.57 -35.23
N VAL A 362 26.68 47.19 -35.09
CA VAL A 362 26.29 45.78 -34.85
C VAL A 362 25.40 45.29 -35.98
N ASP A 363 25.98 44.47 -36.86
CA ASP A 363 25.36 44.07 -38.12
C ASP A 363 25.04 42.57 -38.20
N LEU A 364 24.16 42.25 -39.14
CA LEU A 364 23.59 40.96 -39.55
C LEU A 364 24.44 39.69 -39.27
N SER A 365 24.31 39.10 -38.07
CA SER A 365 24.78 37.72 -37.78
C SER A 365 23.91 36.95 -36.76
N LYS A 366 22.66 37.37 -36.57
CA LYS A 366 21.58 36.44 -36.15
C LYS A 366 21.00 35.77 -37.41
N VAL A 367 20.20 34.71 -37.21
CA VAL A 367 19.47 33.96 -38.26
C VAL A 367 20.33 33.01 -39.11
N PHE A 368 21.31 32.33 -38.48
CA PHE A 368 21.73 30.99 -38.94
C PHE A 368 21.82 30.00 -37.76
N SER A 369 21.51 28.73 -38.07
CA SER A 369 21.71 27.52 -37.25
C SER A 369 21.13 27.45 -35.81
N LYS A 370 19.79 27.53 -35.66
CA LYS A 370 19.01 26.57 -34.83
C LYS A 370 17.49 26.64 -35.02
N ILE A 371 16.82 25.51 -34.72
CA ILE A 371 15.35 25.27 -34.74
C ILE A 371 14.68 25.20 -36.12
N PRO A 372 14.71 24.01 -36.77
CA PRO A 372 13.58 23.47 -37.52
C PRO A 372 12.76 22.53 -36.63
N GLY A 373 11.44 22.71 -36.54
CA GLY A 373 10.57 21.85 -35.72
C GLY A 373 9.14 22.38 -35.60
N ALA A 374 8.30 22.14 -36.61
CA ALA A 374 6.94 22.64 -36.67
C ALA A 374 5.90 21.50 -36.64
N LYS A 375 4.91 21.64 -35.74
CA LYS A 375 3.53 21.08 -35.73
C LYS A 375 2.95 21.33 -34.33
N ALA A 376 1.79 21.97 -34.16
CA ALA A 376 0.91 22.62 -35.14
C ALA A 376 0.37 23.94 -34.56
#